data_AF-A0A067ZTS1-F1
#
_entry.id   AF-A0A067ZTS1-F1
#
_cell.length_a   1.000
_cell.length_b   1.000
_cell.length_c   1.000
_cell.angle_alpha   90.00
_cell.angle_beta   90.00
_cell.angle_gamma   90.00
#
_symmetry.space_group_name_H-M   'P 1'
#
loop_
_entity.id
_entity.type
_entity.pdbx_description
1 polymer ?
#
loop_
_entity_poly.entity_id
_entity_poly.type
_entity_poly.pdbx_seq_one_letter_code
_entity_poly.pdbx_strand_id
1 'polypeptide(L)'
;STGGKAPRKQLASKAARKSAPSTGGVKKPHRYKPGTVALREIRCCQKSTELLIRKLPFQRLVREIAQDFKSDLRFQSSAIGALQESVEAYLVSLFEDTNLCAIHAKRVTIQSKDIQLAR
;
A
#
# COMPACT_ATOMS: atom_id res chain seq x y z
N SER A 1 44.97 -49.02 1.89
CA SER A 1 46.19 -48.26 2.21
C SER A 1 45.83 -46.78 2.20
N THR A 2 45.78 -46.18 3.38
CA THR A 2 45.32 -44.81 3.65
C THR A 2 46.44 -43.81 3.33
N GLY A 3 46.21 -42.94 2.34
CA GLY A 3 47.14 -41.85 2.00
C GLY A 3 46.51 -40.49 2.31
N GLY A 4 47.02 -39.82 3.35
CA GLY A 4 46.50 -38.56 3.89
C GLY A 4 46.50 -37.41 2.87
N LYS A 5 45.42 -36.62 2.87
CA LYS A 5 45.37 -35.30 2.23
C LYS A 5 45.33 -34.21 3.29
N ALA A 6 46.26 -33.28 3.18
CA ALA A 6 46.43 -32.11 4.05
C ALA A 6 45.15 -31.24 4.16
N PRO A 7 44.98 -30.44 5.23
CA PRO A 7 43.77 -29.66 5.44
C PRO A 7 43.66 -28.57 4.37
N ARG A 8 42.66 -28.68 3.50
CA ARG A 8 42.38 -27.70 2.46
C ARG A 8 41.84 -26.43 3.12
N LYS A 9 42.57 -25.31 3.00
CA LYS A 9 42.12 -23.95 3.31
C LYS A 9 40.68 -23.75 2.82
N GLN A 10 39.73 -23.49 3.73
CA GLN A 10 38.38 -23.05 3.38
C GLN A 10 38.48 -21.63 2.83
N LEU A 11 38.56 -21.52 1.50
CA LEU A 11 38.21 -20.28 0.81
C LEU A 11 36.69 -20.22 0.83
N ALA A 12 36.13 -19.28 1.59
CA ALA A 12 34.71 -18.98 1.56
C ALA A 12 34.31 -18.68 0.11
N SER A 13 33.53 -19.57 -0.49
CA SER A 13 32.91 -19.31 -1.77
C SER A 13 31.88 -18.20 -1.56
N LYS A 14 32.28 -16.97 -1.90
CA LYS A 14 31.34 -15.86 -2.11
C LYS A 14 30.29 -16.40 -3.06
N ALA A 15 29.04 -16.54 -2.60
CA ALA A 15 27.94 -16.97 -3.45
C ALA A 15 27.88 -16.01 -4.64
N ALA A 16 28.32 -16.47 -5.81
CA ALA A 16 28.14 -15.77 -7.05
C ALA A 16 26.62 -15.66 -7.26
N ARG A 17 26.05 -14.52 -6.85
CA ARG A 17 24.69 -14.15 -7.25
C ARG A 17 24.69 -14.24 -8.76
N LYS A 18 23.88 -15.16 -9.31
CA LYS A 18 23.77 -15.45 -10.74
C LYS A 18 23.85 -14.15 -11.55
N SER A 19 25.05 -13.81 -12.03
CA SER A 19 25.21 -12.81 -13.07
C SER A 19 24.63 -13.43 -14.32
N ALA A 20 23.84 -12.63 -15.05
CA ALA A 20 23.19 -13.06 -16.27
C ALA A 20 24.21 -13.72 -17.23
N PRO A 21 23.82 -14.78 -17.97
CA PRO A 21 24.71 -15.34 -18.98
C PRO A 21 25.10 -14.24 -19.98
N SER A 22 26.39 -14.10 -20.29
CA SER A 22 26.90 -13.03 -21.17
C SER A 22 26.61 -13.28 -22.66
N THR A 23 25.81 -14.29 -22.99
CA THR A 23 25.39 -14.65 -24.34
C THR A 23 23.99 -15.26 -24.29
N GLY A 24 22.98 -14.44 -24.58
CA GLY A 24 21.56 -14.85 -24.59
C GLY A 24 20.71 -13.79 -23.92
N GLY A 25 19.81 -13.17 -24.69
CA GLY A 25 19.00 -12.03 -24.27
C GLY A 25 18.41 -12.19 -22.87
N VAL A 26 18.50 -11.12 -22.07
CA VAL A 26 17.95 -11.05 -20.71
C VAL A 26 16.49 -11.51 -20.74
N LYS A 27 16.13 -12.53 -19.96
CA LYS A 27 14.73 -12.96 -19.80
C LYS A 27 13.89 -11.73 -19.43
N LYS A 28 12.82 -11.47 -20.17
CA LYS A 28 11.91 -10.36 -19.89
C LYS A 28 11.46 -10.43 -18.43
N PRO A 29 11.57 -9.35 -17.64
CA PRO A 29 11.06 -9.32 -16.28
C PRO A 29 9.58 -9.70 -16.26
N HIS A 30 9.19 -10.52 -15.28
CA HIS A 30 7.80 -10.90 -15.10
C HIS A 30 6.97 -9.66 -14.74
N ARG A 31 5.89 -9.40 -15.49
CA ARG A 31 4.93 -8.32 -15.22
C ARG A 31 3.54 -8.92 -15.06
N TYR A 32 2.89 -8.62 -13.95
CA TYR A 32 1.49 -8.98 -13.73
C TYR A 32 0.58 -8.27 -14.74
N LYS A 33 -0.52 -8.92 -15.13
CA LYS A 33 -1.53 -8.30 -15.97
C LYS A 33 -2.17 -7.11 -15.23
N PRO A 34 -2.58 -6.04 -15.94
CA PRO A 34 -3.37 -4.97 -15.34
C PRO A 34 -4.58 -5.54 -14.58
N GLY A 35 -4.86 -5.01 -13.40
CA GLY A 35 -5.92 -5.49 -12.51
C GLY A 35 -5.50 -6.64 -11.57
N THR A 36 -4.49 -7.46 -11.90
CA THR A 36 -4.06 -8.56 -11.01
C THR A 36 -3.55 -8.05 -9.66
N VAL A 37 -2.74 -7.00 -9.68
CA VAL A 37 -2.18 -6.40 -8.45
C VAL A 37 -3.27 -5.64 -7.69
N ALA A 38 -4.11 -4.87 -8.39
CA ALA A 38 -5.22 -4.14 -7.78
C ALA A 38 -6.21 -5.07 -7.04
N LEU A 39 -6.60 -6.19 -7.65
CA LEU A 39 -7.47 -7.18 -7.00
C LEU A 39 -6.80 -7.84 -5.78
N ARG A 40 -5.47 -7.98 -5.79
CA ARG A 40 -4.72 -8.49 -4.64
C ARG A 40 -4.70 -7.46 -3.51
N GLU A 41 -4.49 -6.19 -3.83
CA GLU A 41 -4.50 -5.08 -2.86
C GLU A 41 -5.88 -4.93 -2.22
N ILE A 42 -6.97 -4.94 -3.01
CA ILE A 42 -8.35 -4.88 -2.50
C ILE A 42 -8.60 -5.99 -1.46
N ARG A 43 -8.24 -7.24 -1.79
CA ARG A 43 -8.38 -8.37 -0.84
C ARG A 43 -7.51 -8.22 0.40
N CYS A 44 -6.32 -7.64 0.26
CA CYS A 44 -5.43 -7.39 1.39
C CYS A 44 -6.05 -6.37 2.34
N CYS A 45 -6.49 -5.22 1.80
CA CYS A 45 -7.10 -4.14 2.57
C CYS A 45 -8.40 -4.58 3.25
N GLN A 46 -9.27 -5.32 2.56
CA GLN A 46 -10.52 -5.82 3.13
C GLN A 46 -10.33 -6.84 4.27
N LYS A 47 -9.18 -7.52 4.31
CA LYS A 47 -8.87 -8.49 5.37
C LYS A 47 -8.24 -7.83 6.60
N SER A 48 -7.57 -6.71 6.41
CA SER A 48 -6.90 -5.95 7.46
C SER A 48 -7.81 -4.87 8.06
N THR A 49 -7.49 -4.44 9.28
CA THR A 49 -8.12 -3.28 9.93
C THR A 49 -7.10 -2.17 10.22
N GLU A 50 -5.99 -2.16 9.47
CA GLU A 50 -4.96 -1.15 9.63
C GLU A 50 -5.40 0.18 9.02
N LEU A 51 -4.99 1.28 9.66
CA LEU A 51 -5.21 2.62 9.13
C LEU A 51 -4.30 2.84 7.91
N LEU A 52 -4.90 3.27 6.80
CA LEU A 52 -4.25 3.43 5.50
C LEU A 52 -3.61 4.81 5.36
N ILE A 53 -4.14 5.84 6.04
CA ILE A 53 -3.57 7.19 6.01
C ILE A 53 -2.41 7.27 7.02
N ARG A 54 -1.29 7.86 6.60
CA ARG A 54 -0.14 8.06 7.50
C ARG A 54 -0.53 9.00 8.64
N LYS A 55 -0.22 8.59 9.88
CA LYS A 55 -0.60 9.30 11.11
C LYS A 55 -0.12 10.75 11.18
N LEU A 56 1.15 11.02 10.84
CA LEU A 56 1.73 12.37 10.97
C LEU A 56 1.11 13.38 9.99
N PRO A 57 0.97 13.09 8.68
CA PRO A 57 0.24 13.96 7.76
C PRO A 57 -1.22 14.20 8.18
N PHE A 58 -1.94 13.15 8.60
CA PHE A 58 -3.32 13.28 9.08
C PHE A 58 -3.41 14.21 10.30
N GLN A 59 -2.52 14.03 11.27
CA GLN A 59 -2.46 14.91 12.44
C GLN A 59 -2.19 16.37 12.08
N ARG A 60 -1.30 16.63 11.10
CA ARG A 60 -1.02 18.00 10.65
C ARG A 60 -2.26 18.64 10.03
N LEU A 61 -2.96 17.91 9.17
CA LEU A 61 -4.22 18.37 8.55
C LEU A 61 -5.30 18.66 9.59
N VAL A 62 -5.49 17.79 10.58
CA VAL A 62 -6.47 18.03 11.66
C VAL A 62 -6.16 19.31 12.42
N ARG A 63 -4.89 19.57 12.71
CA ARG A 63 -4.45 20.79 13.43
C ARG A 63 -4.58 22.04 12.58
N GLU A 64 -4.28 21.95 11.29
CA GLU A 64 -4.47 23.03 10.32
C GLU A 64 -5.94 23.47 10.28
N ILE A 65 -6.86 22.52 10.05
CA ILE A 65 -8.30 22.81 10.01
C ILE A 65 -8.78 23.39 11.34
N ALA A 66 -8.35 22.81 12.47
CA ALA A 66 -8.80 23.27 13.78
C ALA A 66 -8.32 24.69 14.13
N GLN A 67 -7.16 25.09 13.61
CA GLN A 67 -6.60 26.43 13.82
C GLN A 67 -7.49 27.53 13.23
N ASP A 68 -8.21 27.24 12.15
CA ASP A 68 -9.16 28.17 11.52
C ASP A 68 -10.37 28.49 12.43
N PHE A 69 -10.69 27.60 13.37
CA PHE A 69 -11.81 27.79 14.31
C PHE A 69 -11.37 28.35 15.65
N LYS A 70 -10.24 27.88 16.19
CA LYS A 70 -9.71 28.35 17.48
C LYS A 70 -8.21 28.13 17.55
N SER A 71 -7.48 29.20 17.87
CA SER A 71 -6.04 29.12 18.11
C SER A 71 -5.70 28.34 19.39
N ASP A 72 -4.51 27.75 19.42
CA ASP A 72 -3.90 27.12 20.59
C ASP A 72 -4.65 25.90 21.16
N LEU A 73 -5.38 25.18 20.29
CA LEU A 73 -6.01 23.91 20.65
C LEU A 73 -4.98 22.79 20.89
N ARG A 74 -5.13 22.11 22.04
CA ARG A 74 -4.40 20.88 22.34
C ARG A 74 -5.29 19.67 22.05
N PHE A 75 -4.71 18.68 21.39
CA PHE A 75 -5.39 17.43 21.05
C PHE A 75 -4.84 16.29 21.88
N GLN A 76 -5.75 15.48 22.42
CA GLN A 76 -5.41 14.16 22.97
C GLN A 76 -5.01 13.21 21.83
N SER A 77 -4.10 12.27 22.11
CA SER A 77 -3.69 11.26 21.13
C SER A 77 -4.87 10.39 20.65
N SER A 78 -5.76 10.01 21.56
CA SER A 78 -6.98 9.25 21.23
C SER A 78 -7.97 10.06 20.39
N ALA A 79 -8.06 11.37 20.57
CA ALA A 79 -8.94 12.22 19.76
C ALA A 79 -8.51 12.23 18.29
N ILE A 80 -7.19 12.35 18.03
CA ILE A 80 -6.66 12.25 16.67
C ILE A 80 -6.90 10.84 16.09
N GLY A 81 -6.73 9.79 16.90
CA GLY A 81 -7.02 8.41 16.49
C GLY A 81 -8.49 8.20 16.10
N ALA A 82 -9.42 8.67 16.93
CA ALA A 82 -10.85 8.55 16.69
C ALA A 82 -11.30 9.33 15.43
N LEU A 83 -10.74 10.53 15.20
CA LEU A 83 -10.96 11.28 13.97
C LEU A 83 -10.46 10.51 12.76
N GLN A 84 -9.28 9.88 12.86
CA GLN A 84 -8.71 9.11 11.76
C GLN A 84 -9.55 7.88 11.44
N GLU A 85 -9.94 7.11 12.45
CA GLU A 85 -10.80 5.93 12.28
C GLU A 85 -12.14 6.31 11.63
N SER A 86 -12.76 7.40 12.10
CA SER A 86 -14.06 7.85 11.56
C SER A 86 -13.95 8.32 10.11
N VAL A 87 -12.90 9.07 9.77
CA VAL A 87 -12.70 9.58 8.40
C VAL A 87 -12.37 8.45 7.43
N GLU A 88 -11.50 7.51 7.81
CA GLU A 88 -11.18 6.38 6.94
C GLU A 88 -12.39 5.47 6.73
N ALA A 89 -13.19 5.20 7.77
CA ALA A 89 -14.44 4.46 7.64
C ALA A 89 -15.44 5.16 6.69
N TYR A 90 -15.61 6.47 6.85
CA TYR A 90 -16.46 7.27 5.97
C TYR A 90 -15.99 7.21 4.50
N LEU A 91 -14.69 7.38 4.26
CA LEU A 91 -14.14 7.33 2.90
C LEU A 91 -14.29 5.96 2.26
N VAL A 92 -14.10 4.87 3.01
CA VAL A 92 -14.32 3.50 2.51
C VAL A 92 -15.78 3.32 2.09
N SER A 93 -16.74 3.69 2.94
CA SER A 93 -18.17 3.62 2.61
C SER A 93 -18.50 4.45 1.37
N LEU A 94 -17.99 5.68 1.27
CA LEU A 94 -18.21 6.53 0.10
C LEU A 94 -17.63 5.90 -1.18
N PHE A 95 -16.48 5.24 -1.10
CA PHE A 95 -15.89 4.56 -2.25
C PHE A 95 -16.66 3.30 -2.67
N GLU A 96 -17.32 2.61 -1.74
CA GLU A 96 -18.23 1.51 -2.06
C GLU A 96 -19.41 2.00 -2.89
N ASP A 97 -20.08 3.07 -2.45
CA ASP A 97 -21.20 3.69 -3.18
C ASP A 97 -20.77 4.29 -4.53
N THR A 98 -19.61 4.95 -4.55
CA THR A 98 -18.99 5.48 -5.78
C THR A 98 -18.71 4.35 -6.78
N ASN A 99 -18.26 3.19 -6.30
CA ASN A 99 -18.02 2.02 -7.15
C ASN A 99 -19.33 1.46 -7.71
N LEU A 100 -20.41 1.43 -6.93
CA LEU A 100 -21.74 1.05 -7.42
C LEU A 100 -22.23 2.00 -8.52
N CYS A 101 -22.01 3.31 -8.38
CA CYS A 101 -22.34 4.30 -9.41
C CYS A 101 -21.54 4.08 -10.71
N ALA A 102 -20.25 3.75 -10.60
CA ALA A 102 -19.42 3.44 -11.76
C ALA A 102 -19.90 2.18 -12.49
N ILE A 103 -20.25 1.12 -11.74
CA ILE A 103 -20.78 -0.14 -12.29
C ILE A 103 -22.14 0.09 -12.96
N HIS A 104 -23.01 0.90 -12.34
CA HIS A 104 -24.29 1.28 -12.93
C HIS A 104 -24.11 1.93 -14.31
N ALA A 105 -23.07 2.75 -14.47
CA ALA A 105 -22.68 3.36 -15.73
C ALA A 105 -21.81 2.46 -16.64
N LYS A 106 -21.76 1.13 -16.39
CA LYS A 106 -21.00 0.12 -17.15
C LYS A 106 -19.48 0.38 -17.20
N ARG A 107 -18.92 1.01 -16.16
CA ARG A 107 -17.48 1.25 -16.01
C ARG A 107 -16.91 0.49 -14.82
N VAL A 108 -15.60 0.26 -14.86
CA VAL A 108 -14.81 -0.29 -13.73
C VAL A 108 -13.95 0.79 -13.07
N THR A 109 -13.72 1.92 -13.76
CA THR A 109 -12.96 3.06 -13.25
C THR A 109 -13.91 4.11 -12.69
N ILE A 110 -13.75 4.42 -11.40
CA ILE A 110 -14.47 5.50 -10.72
C ILE A 110 -14.01 6.88 -11.24
N GLN A 111 -14.93 7.83 -11.27
CA GLN A 111 -14.73 9.20 -11.73
C GLN A 111 -15.29 10.20 -10.70
N SER A 112 -14.91 11.47 -10.80
CA SER A 112 -15.41 12.54 -9.92
C SER A 112 -16.94 12.65 -9.92
N LYS A 113 -17.59 12.43 -11.06
CA LYS A 113 -19.05 12.42 -11.19
C LYS A 113 -19.72 11.29 -10.38
N ASP A 114 -19.02 10.17 -10.16
CA ASP A 114 -19.55 9.05 -9.40
C ASP A 114 -19.57 9.41 -7.90
N ILE A 115 -18.53 10.11 -7.42
CA ILE A 115 -18.47 10.64 -6.05
C ILE A 115 -19.54 11.71 -5.84
N GLN A 116 -19.73 12.60 -6.82
CA GLN A 116 -20.76 13.64 -6.75
C GLN A 116 -22.18 13.07 -6.71
N LEU A 117 -22.40 11.89 -7.30
CA LEU A 117 -23.69 11.21 -7.28
C LEU A 117 -23.92 10.42 -5.97
N ALA A 118 -22.85 9.88 -5.39
CA ALA A 118 -22.90 9.10 -4.16
C ALA A 118 -22.97 9.95 -2.87
N ARG A 119 -22.63 11.25 -2.97
CA ARG A 119 -22.65 12.21 -1.86
C ARG A 119 -23.99 12.91 -1.73
#